data_AF-A0A942RXN6-F1
#
_entry.id   AF-A0A942RXN6-F1
#
_cell.length_a   1.000
_cell.length_b   1.000
_cell.length_c   1.000
_cell.angle_alpha   90.00
_cell.angle_beta   90.00
_cell.angle_gamma   90.00
#
_symmetry.space_group_name_H-M   'P 1'
#
loop_
_entity.id
_entity.type
_entity.pdbx_description
1 polymer ?
#
loop_
_entity_poly.entity_id
_entity_poly.type
_entity_poly.pdbx_seq_one_letter_code
_entity_poly.pdbx_strand_id
1 'polypeptide(L)'
;MHKTKRNLVGVLLGGIGLFGANTAMSSTTFGTLSNFDVFNDSTTDSYYGFEIELEGIDSSSIANFNGNFYTFHNWHYGSGQISTVNGNTIVRYFDGGIHSTAPFTSPITNTGGHSCITIDGCEHFGLALNGAPTASRYFWLDQAGNRTTAVNLIGAPIINVVQPAAPAPGVPAPAPQVQFVMEA
;
A
#
# COMPACT_ATOMS: atom_id res chain seq x y z
N MET A 1 -37.36 70.72 18.79
CA MET A 1 -38.14 69.56 18.31
C MET A 1 -37.21 68.34 18.30
N HIS A 2 -37.39 67.43 19.25
CA HIS A 2 -36.63 66.18 19.39
C HIS A 2 -37.12 65.14 18.35
N LYS A 3 -36.19 64.32 17.81
CA LYS A 3 -36.33 62.86 17.54
C LYS A 3 -35.10 62.37 16.76
N THR A 4 -34.13 61.66 17.35
CA THR A 4 -34.07 60.23 17.73
C THR A 4 -33.12 59.50 16.79
N LYS A 5 -31.93 59.16 17.30
CA LYS A 5 -30.92 58.30 16.67
C LYS A 5 -31.46 56.87 16.56
N ARG A 6 -31.37 56.25 15.38
CA ARG A 6 -31.60 54.81 15.19
C ARG A 6 -30.26 54.10 15.12
N ASN A 7 -29.94 53.35 16.17
CA ASN A 7 -28.86 52.38 16.17
C ASN A 7 -29.31 51.16 15.35
N LEU A 8 -28.56 50.81 14.31
CA LEU A 8 -28.66 49.53 13.63
C LEU A 8 -27.50 48.66 14.08
N VAL A 9 -27.81 47.74 14.99
CA VAL A 9 -26.99 46.57 15.29
C VAL A 9 -27.15 45.61 14.11
N GLY A 10 -26.07 45.39 13.37
CA GLY A 10 -26.00 44.49 12.22
C GLY A 10 -25.11 43.29 12.52
N VAL A 11 -25.75 42.20 12.91
CA VAL A 11 -25.38 40.77 12.97
C VAL A 11 -24.00 40.36 12.42
N LEU A 12 -23.22 39.67 13.27
CA LEU A 12 -22.07 38.83 12.91
C LEU A 12 -22.46 37.75 11.89
N LEU A 13 -21.71 37.65 10.79
CA LEU A 13 -21.57 36.41 10.02
C LEU A 13 -20.12 35.94 10.13
N GLY A 14 -19.85 35.12 11.16
CA GLY A 14 -18.64 34.33 11.24
C GLY A 14 -18.76 33.14 10.30
N GLY A 15 -18.11 33.23 9.14
CA GLY A 15 -17.93 32.09 8.24
C GLY A 15 -16.82 31.19 8.78
N ILE A 16 -17.18 30.18 9.58
CA ILE A 16 -16.29 29.06 9.84
C ILE A 16 -16.36 28.17 8.60
N GLY A 17 -15.38 28.34 7.70
CA GLY A 17 -15.12 27.37 6.66
C GLY A 17 -14.61 26.08 7.30
N LEU A 18 -15.48 25.08 7.46
CA LEU A 18 -15.04 23.71 7.64
C LEU A 18 -14.42 23.26 6.31
N PHE A 19 -13.11 23.41 6.19
CA PHE A 19 -12.36 22.59 5.25
C PHE A 19 -12.45 21.16 5.77
N GLY A 20 -13.36 20.38 5.20
CA GLY A 20 -13.42 18.95 5.43
C GLY A 20 -12.07 18.35 5.06
N ALA A 21 -11.34 17.89 6.07
CA ALA A 21 -10.25 16.97 5.83
C ALA A 21 -10.89 15.69 5.28
N ASN A 22 -10.80 15.47 3.97
CA ASN A 22 -11.02 14.15 3.40
C ASN A 22 -9.93 13.24 3.97
N THR A 23 -10.19 12.64 5.13
CA THR A 23 -9.40 11.51 5.60
C THR A 23 -9.79 10.31 4.74
N ALA A 24 -9.31 10.29 3.50
CA ALA A 24 -9.33 9.09 2.68
C ALA A 24 -8.29 8.13 3.25
N MET A 25 -8.68 7.43 4.33
CA MET A 25 -8.08 6.15 4.67
C MET A 25 -8.59 5.20 3.60
N SER A 26 -7.76 4.87 2.63
CA SER A 26 -8.16 3.89 1.63
C SER A 26 -7.11 2.84 1.45
N SER A 27 -7.32 1.72 2.13
CA SER A 27 -7.01 0.38 1.65
C SER A 27 -7.15 -0.57 2.82
N THR A 28 -7.94 -1.62 2.62
CA THR A 28 -7.92 -2.81 3.47
C THR A 28 -7.01 -3.82 2.79
N THR A 29 -5.98 -4.28 3.50
CA THR A 29 -5.00 -5.20 2.92
C THR A 29 -4.85 -6.45 3.79
N PHE A 30 -4.80 -7.64 3.18
CA PHE A 30 -4.59 -8.93 3.88
C PHE A 30 -3.36 -9.67 3.34
N GLY A 31 -2.57 -10.29 4.22
CA GLY A 31 -1.41 -11.10 3.85
C GLY A 31 -0.10 -10.62 4.48
N THR A 32 1.03 -10.88 3.83
CA THR A 32 2.37 -10.41 4.23
C THR A 32 3.07 -9.76 3.05
N LEU A 33 4.20 -9.08 3.25
CA LEU A 33 4.95 -8.41 2.17
C LEU A 33 5.25 -9.32 0.96
N SER A 34 5.43 -10.63 1.18
CA SER A 34 5.66 -11.60 0.12
C SER A 34 4.42 -11.94 -0.69
N ASN A 35 3.23 -11.72 -0.12
CA ASN A 35 1.97 -12.16 -0.69
C ASN A 35 0.79 -11.46 0.00
N PHE A 36 0.21 -10.44 -0.64
CA PHE A 36 -0.89 -9.67 -0.06
C PHE A 36 -1.89 -9.15 -1.09
N ASP A 37 -3.13 -8.99 -0.63
CA ASP A 37 -4.26 -8.46 -1.37
C ASP A 37 -4.62 -7.08 -0.83
N VAL A 38 -4.83 -6.10 -1.71
CA VAL A 38 -5.13 -4.69 -1.39
C VAL A 38 -6.47 -4.32 -2.04
N PHE A 39 -7.48 -4.02 -1.23
CA PHE A 39 -8.76 -3.51 -1.73
C PHE A 39 -8.70 -1.99 -1.91
N ASN A 40 -9.23 -1.49 -3.02
CA ASN A 40 -9.64 -0.09 -3.12
C ASN A 40 -10.96 0.07 -2.35
N ASP A 41 -10.89 0.31 -1.06
CA ASP A 41 -12.04 0.58 -0.19
C ASP A 41 -12.44 2.07 -0.15
N SER A 42 -11.91 2.89 -1.08
CA SER A 42 -12.38 4.24 -1.25
C SER A 42 -13.83 4.22 -1.72
N THR A 43 -14.57 5.30 -1.46
CA THR A 43 -15.99 5.38 -1.87
C THR A 43 -16.18 6.01 -3.24
N THR A 44 -15.15 6.66 -3.80
CA THR A 44 -15.26 7.48 -5.02
C THR A 44 -14.07 7.38 -5.96
N ASP A 45 -12.89 7.03 -5.47
CA ASP A 45 -11.65 7.28 -6.19
C ASP A 45 -11.14 6.00 -6.83
N SER A 46 -10.81 6.07 -8.12
CA SER A 46 -10.00 5.03 -8.74
C SER A 46 -8.53 5.33 -8.51
N TYR A 47 -7.75 4.28 -8.26
CA TYR A 47 -6.29 4.38 -8.17
C TYR A 47 -5.66 3.80 -9.42
N TYR A 48 -4.51 4.31 -9.81
CA TYR A 48 -3.88 4.06 -11.13
C TYR A 48 -2.51 3.40 -11.01
N GLY A 49 -2.17 2.94 -9.81
CA GLY A 49 -0.94 2.24 -9.53
C GLY A 49 -0.75 2.06 -8.04
N PHE A 50 0.28 1.33 -7.68
CA PHE A 50 0.62 1.03 -6.30
C PHE A 50 2.12 1.11 -6.09
N GLU A 51 2.54 1.52 -4.90
CA GLU A 51 3.94 1.65 -4.54
C GLU A 51 4.24 1.08 -3.17
N ILE A 52 5.37 0.37 -3.10
CA ILE A 52 5.96 -0.15 -1.88
C ILE A 52 7.30 0.54 -1.68
N GLU A 53 7.44 1.26 -0.56
CA GLU A 53 8.71 1.83 -0.10
C GLU A 53 9.30 0.94 1.00
N LEU A 54 10.55 0.54 0.82
CA LEU A 54 11.31 -0.31 1.74
C LEU A 54 12.53 0.44 2.26
N GLU A 55 12.66 0.52 3.58
CA GLU A 55 13.84 1.09 4.24
C GLU A 55 14.86 0.00 4.60
N GLY A 56 16.14 0.36 4.61
CA GLY A 56 17.22 -0.50 5.14
C GLY A 56 17.58 -1.70 4.26
N ILE A 57 17.04 -1.78 3.05
CA ILE A 57 17.33 -2.83 2.08
C ILE A 57 17.64 -2.22 0.71
N ASP A 58 18.60 -2.81 -0.02
CA ASP A 58 18.96 -2.39 -1.37
C ASP A 58 18.08 -3.06 -2.43
N SER A 59 17.90 -2.39 -3.57
CA SER A 59 17.16 -2.89 -4.73
C SER A 59 17.63 -4.27 -5.20
N SER A 60 18.92 -4.57 -5.08
CA SER A 60 19.51 -5.87 -5.44
C SER A 60 19.07 -7.02 -4.52
N SER A 61 18.51 -6.71 -3.35
CA SER A 61 17.93 -7.71 -2.46
C SER A 61 16.51 -8.09 -2.86
N ILE A 62 15.88 -7.46 -3.86
CA ILE A 62 14.61 -7.91 -4.40
C ILE A 62 14.89 -9.06 -5.37
N ALA A 63 14.66 -10.28 -4.91
CA ALA A 63 14.85 -11.49 -5.71
C ALA A 63 13.74 -11.63 -6.77
N ASN A 64 12.52 -11.23 -6.41
CA ASN A 64 11.36 -11.27 -7.28
C ASN A 64 10.28 -10.31 -6.77
N PHE A 65 9.40 -9.86 -7.65
CA PHE A 65 8.20 -9.14 -7.32
C PHE A 65 7.11 -9.48 -8.32
N ASN A 66 5.86 -9.41 -7.86
CA ASN A 66 4.68 -9.75 -8.63
C ASN A 66 4.41 -8.71 -9.72
N GLY A 67 5.20 -8.74 -10.78
CA GLY A 67 4.92 -8.04 -12.02
C GLY A 67 5.24 -8.88 -13.26
N ASN A 68 6.10 -9.89 -13.13
CA ASN A 68 6.52 -10.71 -14.27
C ASN A 68 5.77 -12.04 -14.44
N PHE A 69 4.86 -12.43 -13.53
CA PHE A 69 4.44 -13.84 -13.40
C PHE A 69 2.96 -14.14 -13.64
N TYR A 70 2.10 -13.13 -13.62
CA TYR A 70 0.66 -13.34 -13.75
C TYR A 70 0.12 -12.54 -14.94
N THR A 71 -0.79 -13.11 -15.72
CA THR A 71 -1.45 -12.40 -16.83
C THR A 71 -2.94 -12.66 -16.71
N PHE A 72 -3.58 -11.97 -15.76
CA PHE A 72 -5.02 -12.03 -15.55
C PHE A 72 -5.67 -10.73 -16.03
N HIS A 73 -6.94 -10.81 -16.40
CA HIS A 73 -7.69 -9.68 -16.94
C HIS A 73 -7.71 -8.46 -15.99
N ASN A 74 -7.67 -8.71 -14.69
CA ASN A 74 -7.84 -7.71 -13.64
C ASN A 74 -6.52 -7.14 -13.14
N TRP A 75 -5.40 -7.47 -13.79
CA TRP A 75 -4.10 -6.93 -13.40
C TRP A 75 -3.74 -5.71 -14.22
N HIS A 76 -3.78 -4.56 -13.57
CA HIS A 76 -3.83 -3.28 -14.26
C HIS A 76 -2.44 -2.71 -14.60
N TYR A 77 -1.44 -2.91 -13.74
CA TYR A 77 -0.26 -2.04 -13.71
C TYR A 77 1.01 -2.63 -14.34
N GLY A 78 0.88 -3.78 -15.01
CA GLY A 78 1.98 -4.45 -15.69
C GLY A 78 3.09 -4.94 -14.75
N SER A 79 4.33 -4.93 -15.23
CA SER A 79 5.42 -5.66 -14.58
C SER A 79 6.10 -4.97 -13.41
N GLY A 80 5.65 -3.77 -13.04
CA GLY A 80 6.27 -2.94 -12.02
C GLY A 80 7.74 -2.58 -12.32
N GLN A 81 8.30 -1.67 -11.53
CA GLN A 81 9.65 -1.15 -11.68
C GLN A 81 10.30 -0.99 -10.30
N ILE A 82 11.60 -1.23 -10.23
CA ILE A 82 12.39 -1.02 -9.01
C ILE A 82 13.28 0.21 -9.20
N SER A 83 13.36 1.05 -8.18
CA SER A 83 14.30 2.17 -8.14
C SER A 83 14.76 2.45 -6.72
N THR A 84 15.80 3.28 -6.57
CA THR A 84 16.27 3.74 -5.27
C THR A 84 16.04 5.25 -5.16
N VAL A 85 15.31 5.67 -4.12
CA VAL A 85 14.98 7.09 -3.87
C VAL A 85 15.33 7.43 -2.43
N ASN A 86 16.21 8.40 -2.22
CA ASN A 86 16.67 8.84 -0.89
C ASN A 86 17.21 7.70 0.01
N GLY A 87 17.81 6.67 -0.61
CA GLY A 87 18.33 5.49 0.11
C GLY A 87 17.27 4.42 0.43
N ASN A 88 16.00 4.66 0.07
CA ASN A 88 14.93 3.66 0.17
C ASN A 88 14.76 2.95 -1.16
N THR A 89 14.45 1.66 -1.10
CA THR A 89 14.10 0.86 -2.26
C THR A 89 12.62 1.04 -2.56
N ILE A 90 12.28 1.41 -3.79
CA ILE A 90 10.91 1.65 -4.25
C ILE A 90 10.54 0.59 -5.26
N VAL A 91 9.44 -0.13 -5.00
CA VAL A 91 8.78 -0.99 -5.99
C VAL A 91 7.49 -0.31 -6.43
N ARG A 92 7.43 0.09 -7.70
CA ARG A 92 6.31 0.86 -8.26
C ARG A 92 5.62 0.07 -9.36
N TYR A 93 4.32 -0.13 -9.21
CA TYR A 93 3.41 -0.68 -10.20
C TYR A 93 2.62 0.47 -10.82
N PHE A 94 3.03 0.91 -12.01
CA PHE A 94 2.41 2.04 -12.71
C PHE A 94 2.68 1.93 -14.22
N ASP A 95 1.61 1.99 -15.02
CA ASP A 95 1.66 1.81 -16.47
C ASP A 95 1.54 3.12 -17.26
N GLY A 96 1.71 4.26 -16.58
CA GLY A 96 1.45 5.58 -17.16
C GLY A 96 0.02 6.09 -16.92
N GLY A 97 -0.75 5.43 -16.05
CA GLY A 97 -2.11 5.85 -15.69
C GLY A 97 -3.15 5.41 -16.71
N ILE A 98 -2.88 4.32 -17.42
CA ILE A 98 -3.76 3.76 -18.45
C ILE A 98 -4.86 2.94 -17.79
N HIS A 99 -4.51 2.09 -16.83
CA HIS A 99 -5.46 1.27 -16.09
C HIS A 99 -5.66 1.75 -14.66
N SER A 100 -6.76 1.32 -14.05
CA SER A 100 -7.12 1.73 -12.70
C SER A 100 -7.88 0.65 -11.93
N THR A 101 -7.62 0.55 -10.63
CA THR A 101 -8.45 -0.20 -9.68
C THR A 101 -9.62 0.68 -9.25
N ALA A 102 -10.84 0.31 -9.63
CA ALA A 102 -12.06 1.01 -9.22
C ALA A 102 -12.41 0.72 -7.74
N PRO A 103 -13.25 1.56 -7.09
CA PRO A 103 -13.80 1.27 -5.76
C PRO A 103 -14.43 -0.12 -5.64
N PHE A 104 -14.05 -0.88 -4.61
CA PHE A 104 -14.67 -2.13 -4.23
C PHE A 104 -15.98 -1.84 -3.47
N THR A 105 -17.09 -2.34 -4.00
CA THR A 105 -18.43 -1.98 -3.49
C THR A 105 -19.09 -3.05 -2.63
N SER A 106 -18.45 -4.21 -2.48
CA SER A 106 -18.95 -5.32 -1.67
C SER A 106 -18.30 -5.35 -0.28
N PRO A 107 -18.90 -6.02 0.71
CA PRO A 107 -18.25 -6.24 1.99
C PRO A 107 -16.90 -6.93 1.82
N ILE A 108 -15.85 -6.33 2.38
CA ILE A 108 -14.49 -6.88 2.32
C ILE A 108 -14.38 -8.04 3.31
N THR A 109 -13.98 -9.20 2.81
CA THR A 109 -13.68 -10.38 3.61
C THR A 109 -12.19 -10.65 3.63
N ASN A 110 -11.67 -11.22 4.71
CA ASN A 110 -10.27 -11.62 4.78
C ASN A 110 -9.96 -12.66 3.69
N THR A 111 -9.04 -12.32 2.80
CA THR A 111 -8.64 -13.15 1.66
C THR A 111 -7.43 -14.03 1.95
N GLY A 112 -6.78 -13.84 3.11
CA GLY A 112 -5.48 -14.42 3.42
C GLY A 112 -4.36 -14.00 2.45
N GLY A 113 -4.60 -12.98 1.61
CA GLY A 113 -3.66 -12.54 0.58
C GLY A 113 -3.60 -13.41 -0.68
N HIS A 114 -4.68 -14.13 -1.05
CA HIS A 114 -4.65 -15.07 -2.19
C HIS A 114 -5.81 -14.91 -3.19
N SER A 115 -6.70 -13.95 -3.00
CA SER A 115 -7.98 -13.90 -3.71
C SER A 115 -8.08 -12.76 -4.73
N CYS A 116 -7.28 -11.70 -4.60
CA CYS A 116 -7.45 -10.47 -5.40
C CYS A 116 -6.81 -10.51 -6.79
N ILE A 117 -6.71 -11.70 -7.36
CA ILE A 117 -6.26 -11.92 -8.74
C ILE A 117 -7.45 -11.94 -9.71
N THR A 118 -8.65 -12.23 -9.21
CA THR A 118 -9.90 -12.35 -10.00
C THR A 118 -11.04 -11.47 -9.47
N ILE A 119 -10.73 -10.51 -8.61
CA ILE A 119 -11.72 -9.65 -7.94
C ILE A 119 -11.52 -8.22 -8.40
N ASP A 120 -12.51 -7.65 -9.09
CA ASP A 120 -12.46 -6.25 -9.51
C ASP A 120 -12.43 -5.33 -8.29
N GLY A 121 -11.62 -4.27 -8.35
CA GLY A 121 -11.45 -3.33 -7.23
C GLY A 121 -10.54 -3.84 -6.11
N CYS A 122 -9.89 -4.98 -6.31
CA CYS A 122 -8.84 -5.48 -5.43
C CYS A 122 -7.61 -5.89 -6.26
N GLU A 123 -6.43 -5.63 -5.72
CA GLU A 123 -5.15 -5.95 -6.36
C GLU A 123 -4.36 -6.94 -5.54
N HIS A 124 -3.49 -7.69 -6.20
CA HIS A 124 -2.62 -8.66 -5.57
C HIS A 124 -1.14 -8.32 -5.83
N PHE A 125 -0.37 -8.20 -4.76
CA PHE A 125 1.04 -7.84 -4.80
C PHE A 125 1.88 -8.76 -3.91
N GLY A 126 3.19 -8.75 -4.13
CA GLY A 126 4.11 -9.57 -3.36
C GLY A 126 5.56 -9.36 -3.76
N LEU A 127 6.45 -9.35 -2.77
CA LEU A 127 7.89 -9.20 -2.94
C LEU A 127 8.64 -10.38 -2.30
N ALA A 128 9.51 -11.04 -3.07
CA ALA A 128 10.51 -11.95 -2.54
C ALA A 128 11.81 -11.19 -2.27
N LEU A 129 12.25 -11.19 -1.01
CA LEU A 129 13.41 -10.43 -0.55
C LEU A 129 14.52 -11.36 -0.02
N ASN A 130 15.76 -11.04 -0.37
CA ASN A 130 16.98 -11.61 0.22
C ASN A 130 17.48 -10.72 1.37
N GLY A 131 16.60 -10.44 2.33
CA GLY A 131 16.85 -9.53 3.45
C GLY A 131 15.54 -9.04 4.07
N ALA A 132 15.63 -8.41 5.24
CA ALA A 132 14.46 -7.82 5.91
C ALA A 132 14.56 -6.29 5.88
N PRO A 133 13.56 -5.58 5.34
CA PRO A 133 13.51 -4.13 5.44
C PRO A 133 13.27 -3.71 6.89
N THR A 134 13.79 -2.55 7.29
CA THR A 134 13.55 -1.99 8.63
C THR A 134 12.16 -1.36 8.75
N ALA A 135 11.57 -0.97 7.62
CA ALA A 135 10.19 -0.52 7.51
C ALA A 135 9.67 -0.76 6.09
N SER A 136 8.34 -0.92 5.97
CA SER A 136 7.64 -1.00 4.69
C SER A 136 6.44 -0.06 4.71
N ARG A 137 6.30 0.75 3.66
CA ARG A 137 5.16 1.66 3.47
C ARG A 137 4.53 1.44 2.12
N TYR A 138 3.22 1.66 2.05
CA TYR A 138 2.41 1.32 0.89
C TYR A 138 1.60 2.54 0.49
N PHE A 139 1.45 2.77 -0.80
CA PHE A 139 0.73 3.91 -1.33
C PHE A 139 -0.02 3.50 -2.58
N TRP A 140 -1.29 3.91 -2.67
CA TRP A 140 -1.93 4.02 -3.98
C TRP A 140 -1.34 5.20 -4.75
N LEU A 141 -1.46 5.16 -6.07
CA LEU A 141 -1.04 6.23 -6.97
C LEU A 141 -2.24 6.86 -7.66
N ASP A 142 -2.19 8.18 -7.84
CA ASP A 142 -3.12 8.90 -8.72
C ASP A 142 -2.79 8.64 -10.20
N GLN A 143 -3.63 9.15 -11.10
CA GLN A 143 -3.45 8.96 -12.55
C GLN A 143 -2.12 9.54 -13.09
N ALA A 144 -1.53 10.52 -12.41
CA ALA A 144 -0.24 11.10 -12.77
C ALA A 144 0.95 10.34 -12.14
N GLY A 145 0.70 9.30 -11.34
CA GLY A 145 1.72 8.50 -10.67
C GLY A 145 2.23 9.11 -9.36
N ASN A 146 1.52 10.09 -8.79
CA ASN A 146 1.85 10.65 -7.48
C ASN A 146 1.27 9.76 -6.38
N ARG A 147 2.00 9.63 -5.25
CA ARG A 147 1.49 8.95 -4.06
C ARG A 147 0.24 9.67 -3.54
N THR A 148 -0.79 8.88 -3.23
CA THR A 148 -1.94 9.33 -2.45
C THR A 148 -1.69 9.06 -0.96
N THR A 149 -2.75 8.85 -0.16
CA THR A 149 -2.63 8.49 1.26
C THR A 149 -1.93 7.13 1.44
N ALA A 150 -1.24 6.98 2.57
CA ALA A 150 -0.65 5.70 2.95
C ALA A 150 -1.71 4.61 3.15
N VAL A 151 -1.39 3.43 2.64
CA VAL A 151 -2.15 2.19 2.76
C VAL A 151 -1.70 1.44 4.01
N ASN A 152 -2.65 1.02 4.84
CA ASN A 152 -2.37 0.24 6.05
C ASN A 152 -2.59 -1.25 5.80
N LEU A 153 -1.58 -2.07 6.11
CA LEU A 153 -1.72 -3.53 6.16
C LEU A 153 -2.57 -3.95 7.36
N ILE A 154 -3.73 -4.57 7.11
CA ILE A 154 -4.59 -5.11 8.17
C ILE A 154 -4.34 -6.61 8.31
N GLY A 155 -3.73 -7.02 9.41
CA GLY A 155 -3.54 -8.45 9.71
C GLY A 155 -2.24 -9.08 9.19
N ALA A 156 -1.28 -8.27 8.73
CA ALA A 156 0.08 -8.74 8.48
C ALA A 156 0.92 -8.67 9.77
N PRO A 157 1.38 -9.78 10.36
CA PRO A 157 2.43 -9.70 11.37
C PRO A 157 3.70 -9.17 10.71
N ILE A 158 4.37 -8.21 11.37
CA ILE A 158 5.75 -7.85 11.00
C ILE A 158 6.62 -9.05 11.37
N ILE A 159 6.98 -9.87 10.38
CA ILE A 159 7.87 -11.02 10.58
C ILE A 159 9.31 -10.56 10.39
N ASN A 160 10.05 -10.45 11.49
CA ASN A 160 11.51 -10.39 11.43
C ASN A 160 12.03 -11.77 11.04
N VAL A 161 12.46 -11.92 9.78
CA VAL A 161 13.26 -13.08 9.37
C VAL A 161 14.66 -12.91 9.96
N VAL A 162 14.92 -13.58 11.08
CA VAL A 162 16.29 -13.66 11.62
C VAL A 162 17.01 -14.73 10.82
N GLN A 163 17.86 -14.32 9.88
CA GLN A 163 18.76 -15.28 9.25
C GLN A 163 19.71 -15.85 10.33
N PRO A 164 19.88 -17.18 10.39
CA PRO A 164 20.90 -17.75 11.24
C PRO A 164 22.27 -17.19 10.82
N ALA A 165 23.15 -16.94 11.79
CA ALA A 165 24.52 -16.54 11.49
C ALA A 165 25.16 -17.54 10.51
N ALA A 166 25.89 -17.03 9.51
CA ALA A 166 26.60 -17.87 8.57
C ALA A 166 27.51 -18.84 9.36
N PRO A 167 27.52 -20.14 9.02
CA PRO A 167 28.38 -21.10 9.69
C PRO A 167 29.84 -20.71 9.52
N ALA A 168 30.64 -20.95 10.57
CA ALA A 168 32.09 -20.77 10.48
C ALA A 168 32.69 -21.65 9.36
N PRO A 169 33.80 -21.26 8.73
CA PRO A 169 34.43 -22.04 7.67
C PRO A 169 34.67 -23.49 8.10
N GLY A 170 34.17 -24.45 7.32
CA GLY A 170 34.29 -25.89 7.61
C GLY A 170 33.18 -26.47 8.49
N VAL A 171 32.22 -25.67 8.95
CA VAL A 171 31.03 -26.15 9.66
C VAL A 171 29.87 -26.26 8.68
N PRO A 172 29.15 -27.41 8.62
CA PRO A 172 27.93 -27.53 7.82
C PRO A 172 26.91 -26.46 8.22
N ALA A 173 26.22 -25.87 7.24
CA ALA A 173 25.13 -24.95 7.53
C ALA A 173 24.06 -25.67 8.37
N PRO A 174 23.54 -25.03 9.44
CA PRO A 174 22.44 -25.60 10.19
C PRO A 174 21.24 -25.80 9.26
N ALA A 175 20.51 -26.90 9.47
CA ALA A 175 19.30 -27.17 8.70
C ALA A 175 18.33 -25.97 8.81
N PRO A 176 17.69 -25.56 7.71
CA PRO A 176 16.73 -24.47 7.75
C PRO A 176 15.66 -24.76 8.82
N GLN A 177 15.53 -23.87 9.79
CA GLN A 177 14.54 -23.98 10.84
C GLN A 177 13.29 -23.23 10.37
N VAL A 178 12.15 -23.93 10.32
CA VAL A 178 10.85 -23.27 10.13
C VAL A 178 10.56 -22.49 11.41
N GLN A 179 10.73 -21.17 11.37
CA GLN A 179 10.62 -20.35 12.57
C GLN A 179 9.16 -20.17 13.02
N PHE A 180 8.22 -20.17 12.06
CA PHE A 180 6.77 -20.19 12.33
C PHE A 180 6.05 -20.90 11.18
N VAL A 181 4.98 -21.63 11.50
CA VAL A 181 4.00 -22.13 10.52
C VAL A 181 2.83 -21.16 10.57
N MET A 182 2.52 -20.52 9.43
CA MET A 182 1.31 -19.72 9.29
C MET A 182 0.21 -20.69 8.85
N GLU A 183 -0.71 -21.01 9.74
CA GLU A 183 -1.91 -21.78 9.39
C GLU A 183 -2.94 -20.84 8.76
N ALA A 184 -3.55 -21.32 7.67
CA ALA A 184 -4.56 -20.63 6.89
C ALA A 184 -5.94 -20.63 7.58
#